data_AF-A0A0R3KRY7-F1
#
_entry.id   AF-A0A0R3KRY7-F1
#
_cell.length_a   1.000
_cell.length_b   1.000
_cell.length_c   1.000
_cell.angle_alpha   90.00
_cell.angle_beta   90.00
_cell.angle_gamma   90.00
#
_symmetry.space_group_name_H-M   'P 1'
#
loop_
_entity.id
_entity.type
_entity.pdbx_description
1 polymer ?
#
loop_
_entity_poly.entity_id
_entity_poly.type
_entity_poly.pdbx_seq_one_letter_code
_entity_poly.pdbx_strand_id
1 'polypeptide(L)'
;MITLYGSGPNFGLPDASPFVTKAETLLRMSKLPFEKALMSFSKAPKGKIPYIEDDGQLLGDSTLIRWHLEKKYGIDFDAGLSAEQLAVAWAFEKMAEDNLYWASVYFRWMIDDNFRKGPVNFFKGVPAPVRPVVVSMIRRRLRKTLHGQGIGRHSPDEITAIGIRSIDAMAAYLGDKPFFMGREPTGIDATMFAFAVSAICPLFESELQRAAAGHANLRRYVSRMTARFYPELSEIAGCQAAA
;
A
#
# COMPACT_ATOMS: atom_id res chain seq x y z
N MET A 1 -13.83 19.53 5.89
CA MET A 1 -12.36 19.24 5.90
C MET A 1 -12.22 17.73 5.99
N ILE A 2 -11.38 17.12 5.16
CA ILE A 2 -11.25 15.65 5.11
C ILE A 2 -10.25 15.19 6.18
N THR A 3 -10.59 14.16 6.94
CA THR A 3 -9.67 13.49 7.88
C THR A 3 -9.39 12.07 7.40
N LEU A 4 -8.14 11.75 7.08
CA LEU A 4 -7.70 10.40 6.73
C LEU A 4 -7.27 9.64 7.98
N TYR A 5 -7.85 8.46 8.20
CA TYR A 5 -7.52 7.58 9.32
C TYR A 5 -6.64 6.42 8.87
N GLY A 6 -5.45 6.33 9.49
CA GLY A 6 -4.41 5.35 9.17
C GLY A 6 -3.70 4.80 10.42
N SER A 7 -2.66 4.00 10.21
CA SER A 7 -1.80 3.50 11.29
C SER A 7 -0.68 4.49 11.68
N GLY A 8 -0.40 5.46 10.81
CA GLY A 8 0.67 6.44 10.96
C GLY A 8 2.01 5.96 10.40
N PRO A 9 3.02 6.85 10.31
CA PRO A 9 4.33 6.52 9.76
C PRO A 9 4.99 5.36 10.50
N ASN A 10 5.46 4.37 9.75
CA ASN A 10 6.14 3.21 10.30
C ASN A 10 7.05 2.58 9.25
N PHE A 11 8.10 1.88 9.67
CA PHE A 11 9.01 1.13 8.79
C PHE A 11 9.70 1.99 7.70
N GLY A 12 9.83 3.29 7.90
CA GLY A 12 10.33 4.22 6.87
C GLY A 12 9.35 4.44 5.71
N LEU A 13 8.05 4.22 5.95
CA LEU A 13 6.95 4.42 5.02
C LEU A 13 5.97 5.49 5.55
N PRO A 14 5.21 6.17 4.67
CA PRO A 14 4.14 7.10 5.09
C PRO A 14 3.09 6.45 6.00
N ASP A 15 2.79 5.18 5.75
CA ASP A 15 1.97 4.31 6.60
C ASP A 15 2.39 2.85 6.44
N ALA A 16 2.20 2.02 7.48
CA ALA A 16 2.48 0.58 7.38
C ALA A 16 1.59 -0.16 6.37
N SER A 17 0.39 0.37 6.09
CA SER A 17 -0.56 -0.18 5.13
C SER A 17 -0.41 0.51 3.78
N PRO A 18 -0.16 -0.26 2.69
CA PRO A 18 -0.13 0.32 1.34
C PRO A 18 -1.49 0.91 0.95
N PHE A 19 -2.61 0.38 1.47
CA PHE A 19 -3.91 0.96 1.18
C PHE A 19 -4.07 2.38 1.77
N VAL A 20 -3.49 2.64 2.94
CA VAL A 20 -3.48 4.00 3.52
C VAL A 20 -2.58 4.92 2.70
N THR A 21 -1.39 4.43 2.30
CA THR A 21 -0.49 5.20 1.42
C THR A 21 -1.17 5.53 0.08
N LYS A 22 -1.94 4.61 -0.50
CA LYS A 22 -2.77 4.85 -1.70
C LYS A 22 -3.78 5.98 -1.45
N ALA A 23 -4.55 5.90 -0.37
CA ALA A 23 -5.55 6.92 -0.05
C ALA A 23 -4.92 8.30 0.22
N GLU A 24 -3.80 8.33 0.95
CA GLU A 24 -3.03 9.57 1.17
C GLU A 24 -2.51 10.15 -0.14
N THR A 25 -1.96 9.32 -1.02
CA THR A 25 -1.46 9.77 -2.33
C THR A 25 -2.60 10.34 -3.18
N LEU A 26 -3.79 9.71 -3.19
CA LEU A 26 -4.97 10.23 -3.89
C LEU A 26 -5.44 11.59 -3.33
N LEU A 27 -5.46 11.77 -2.01
CA LEU A 27 -5.78 13.06 -1.38
C LEU A 27 -4.74 14.14 -1.71
N ARG A 28 -3.47 13.76 -1.80
CA ARG A 28 -2.41 14.70 -2.22
C ARG A 28 -2.50 15.04 -3.71
N MET A 29 -2.83 14.08 -4.56
CA MET A 29 -3.08 14.28 -5.99
C MET A 29 -4.30 15.19 -6.25
N SER A 30 -5.35 15.08 -5.43
CA SER A 30 -6.55 15.93 -5.56
C SER A 30 -6.32 17.38 -5.11
N LYS A 31 -5.21 17.64 -4.39
CA LYS A 31 -4.88 18.94 -3.77
C LYS A 31 -5.95 19.46 -2.79
N LEU A 32 -6.84 18.57 -2.32
CA LEU A 32 -7.81 18.91 -1.31
C LEU A 32 -7.12 19.05 0.06
N PRO A 33 -7.52 20.01 0.90
CA PRO A 33 -7.00 20.09 2.26
C PRO A 33 -7.50 18.90 3.07
N PHE A 34 -6.56 18.18 3.69
CA PHE A 34 -6.86 17.06 4.57
C PHE A 34 -5.89 17.01 5.75
N GLU A 35 -6.31 16.33 6.82
CA GLU A 35 -5.46 16.01 7.96
C GLU A 35 -5.38 14.48 8.16
N LYS A 36 -4.42 14.03 8.96
CA LYS A 36 -4.24 12.62 9.29
C LYS A 36 -4.54 12.38 10.76
N ALA A 37 -5.26 11.31 11.04
CA ALA A 37 -5.56 10.85 12.39
C ALA A 37 -5.21 9.37 12.55
N LEU A 38 -4.90 8.96 13.78
CA LEU A 38 -4.74 7.55 14.10
C LEU A 38 -6.09 6.85 14.03
N MET A 39 -6.08 5.66 13.44
CA MET A 39 -7.25 4.82 13.28
C MET A 39 -7.94 4.45 14.59
N SER A 40 -9.25 4.26 14.51
CA SER A 40 -10.03 3.58 15.53
C SER A 40 -10.81 2.43 14.87
N PHE A 41 -10.44 1.18 15.19
CA PHE A 41 -11.09 0.01 14.59
C PHE A 41 -12.60 -0.07 14.89
N SER A 42 -13.05 0.47 16.03
CA SER A 42 -14.48 0.52 16.38
C SER A 42 -15.27 1.53 15.55
N LYS A 43 -14.60 2.54 14.98
CA LYS A 43 -15.20 3.55 14.10
C LYS A 43 -15.02 3.23 12.61
N ALA A 44 -14.06 2.36 12.26
CA ALA A 44 -13.78 1.99 10.88
C ALA A 44 -15.01 1.32 10.23
N PRO A 45 -15.64 1.91 9.19
CA PRO A 45 -16.92 1.43 8.64
C PRO A 45 -16.90 -0.01 8.13
N LYS A 46 -15.72 -0.49 7.73
CA LYS A 46 -15.49 -1.86 7.23
C LYS A 46 -14.60 -2.68 8.16
N GLY A 47 -14.34 -2.21 9.38
CA GLY A 47 -13.39 -2.82 10.31
C GLY A 47 -11.95 -2.85 9.82
N LYS A 48 -11.60 -2.01 8.82
CA LYS A 48 -10.27 -1.92 8.19
C LYS A 48 -9.89 -0.46 7.90
N ILE A 49 -8.60 -0.24 7.71
CA ILE A 49 -8.01 1.01 7.20
C ILE A 49 -7.64 0.85 5.71
N PRO A 50 -7.57 1.96 4.95
CA PRO A 50 -7.94 3.31 5.35
C PRO A 50 -9.45 3.51 5.45
N TYR A 51 -9.83 4.55 6.19
CA TYR A 51 -11.11 5.23 6.04
C TYR A 51 -10.91 6.74 6.15
N ILE A 52 -11.81 7.52 5.56
CA ILE A 52 -11.87 8.97 5.72
C ILE A 52 -13.12 9.35 6.48
N GLU A 53 -13.08 10.52 7.11
CA GLU A 53 -14.25 11.31 7.47
C GLU A 53 -14.30 12.53 6.57
N ASP A 54 -15.45 12.75 5.95
CA ASP A 54 -15.68 13.90 5.08
C ASP A 54 -17.10 14.42 5.27
N ASP A 55 -17.22 15.65 5.78
CA ASP A 55 -18.47 16.29 6.20
C ASP A 55 -19.36 15.39 7.08
N GLY A 56 -18.73 14.73 8.06
CA GLY A 56 -19.39 13.82 9.02
C GLY A 56 -19.69 12.43 8.47
N GLN A 57 -19.40 12.14 7.20
CA GLN A 57 -19.56 10.82 6.61
C GLN A 57 -18.28 10.00 6.72
N LEU A 58 -18.36 8.82 7.35
CA LEU A 58 -17.25 7.86 7.37
C LEU A 58 -17.28 6.93 6.16
N LEU A 59 -16.18 6.87 5.41
CA LEU A 59 -16.04 6.04 4.23
C LEU A 59 -14.75 5.22 4.28
N GLY A 60 -14.86 3.90 4.31
CA GLY A 60 -13.72 2.98 4.26
C GLY A 60 -13.51 2.38 2.87
N ASP A 61 -12.32 1.81 2.66
CA ASP A 61 -11.80 1.26 1.39
C ASP A 61 -11.19 2.33 0.46
N SER A 62 -9.93 2.15 0.06
CA SER A 62 -9.19 3.12 -0.75
C SER A 62 -9.72 3.29 -2.18
N THR A 63 -10.39 2.27 -2.75
CA THR A 63 -11.05 2.40 -4.06
C THR A 63 -12.34 3.22 -3.92
N LEU A 64 -13.13 2.96 -2.87
CA LEU A 64 -14.34 3.73 -2.62
C LEU A 64 -14.02 5.18 -2.25
N ILE A 65 -12.94 5.41 -1.49
CA ILE A 65 -12.43 6.76 -1.20
C ILE A 65 -12.10 7.48 -2.51
N ARG A 66 -11.38 6.84 -3.44
CA ARG A 66 -11.09 7.41 -4.76
C ARG A 66 -12.37 7.86 -5.47
N TRP A 67 -13.34 6.97 -5.61
CA TRP A 67 -14.61 7.27 -6.30
C TRP A 67 -15.42 8.36 -5.61
N HIS A 68 -15.36 8.43 -4.29
CA HIS A 68 -15.98 9.52 -3.53
C HIS A 68 -15.33 10.86 -3.85
N LEU A 69 -14.00 10.92 -3.94
CA LEU A 69 -13.29 12.14 -4.33
C LEU A 69 -13.65 12.58 -5.75
N GLU A 70 -13.70 11.63 -6.69
CA GLU A 70 -14.10 11.89 -8.07
C GLU A 70 -15.54 12.43 -8.14
N LYS A 71 -16.47 11.75 -7.46
CA LYS A 71 -17.90 12.09 -7.50
C LYS A 71 -18.23 13.39 -6.77
N LYS A 72 -17.70 13.60 -5.56
CA LYS A 72 -18.08 14.73 -4.70
C LYS A 72 -17.34 16.02 -5.08
N TYR A 73 -16.07 15.91 -5.48
CA TYR A 73 -15.22 17.07 -5.74
C TYR A 73 -14.90 17.28 -7.23
N GLY A 74 -15.41 16.42 -8.12
CA GLY A 74 -15.19 16.55 -9.57
C GLY A 74 -13.72 16.32 -9.98
N ILE A 75 -12.96 15.59 -9.16
CA ILE A 75 -11.57 15.24 -9.48
C ILE A 75 -11.57 14.16 -10.55
N ASP A 76 -10.79 14.35 -11.61
CA ASP A 76 -10.54 13.30 -12.59
C ASP A 76 -9.09 12.83 -12.48
N PHE A 77 -8.87 11.72 -11.76
CA PHE A 77 -7.54 11.13 -11.60
C PHE A 77 -7.02 10.47 -12.88
N ASP A 78 -7.89 10.16 -13.83
CA ASP A 78 -7.56 9.43 -15.06
C ASP A 78 -7.79 10.28 -16.31
N ALA A 79 -7.75 11.60 -16.15
CA ALA A 79 -7.96 12.56 -17.23
C ALA A 79 -7.05 12.26 -18.42
N GLY A 80 -7.67 12.08 -19.59
CA GLY A 80 -6.96 11.81 -20.85
C GLY A 80 -6.66 10.33 -21.13
N LEU A 81 -7.07 9.40 -20.26
CA LEU A 81 -6.95 7.96 -20.54
C LEU A 81 -8.09 7.48 -21.45
N SER A 82 -7.76 6.61 -22.41
CA SER A 82 -8.74 5.88 -23.21
C SER A 82 -9.43 4.80 -22.38
N ALA A 83 -10.56 4.28 -22.88
CA ALA A 83 -11.26 3.16 -22.24
C ALA A 83 -10.37 1.90 -22.08
N GLU A 84 -9.48 1.64 -23.05
CA GLU A 84 -8.49 0.57 -22.94
C GLU A 84 -7.50 0.83 -21.81
N GLN A 85 -6.95 2.05 -21.74
CA GLN A 85 -6.01 2.43 -20.69
C GLN A 85 -6.63 2.37 -19.30
N LEU A 86 -7.90 2.77 -19.16
CA LEU A 86 -8.65 2.61 -17.90
C LEU A 86 -8.82 1.14 -17.50
N ALA A 87 -9.09 0.25 -18.46
CA ALA A 87 -9.19 -1.19 -18.20
C ALA A 87 -7.83 -1.76 -17.76
N VAL A 88 -6.74 -1.35 -18.42
CA VAL A 88 -5.37 -1.73 -18.02
C VAL A 88 -5.04 -1.18 -16.63
N ALA A 89 -5.39 0.09 -16.33
CA ALA A 89 -5.19 0.69 -15.02
C ALA A 89 -5.83 -0.17 -13.93
N TRP A 90 -7.11 -0.50 -14.11
CA TRP A 90 -7.86 -1.32 -13.16
C TRP A 90 -7.23 -2.70 -12.95
N ALA A 91 -6.80 -3.37 -14.04
CA ALA A 91 -6.16 -4.68 -13.96
C ALA A 91 -4.87 -4.65 -13.12
N PHE A 92 -4.03 -3.63 -13.31
CA PHE A 92 -2.82 -3.45 -12.52
C PHE A 92 -3.13 -3.09 -11.06
N GLU A 93 -4.11 -2.21 -10.82
CA GLU A 93 -4.55 -1.90 -9.45
C GLU A 93 -4.97 -3.16 -8.69
N LYS A 94 -5.83 -3.99 -9.29
CA LYS A 94 -6.26 -5.25 -8.67
C LYS A 94 -5.11 -6.26 -8.54
N MET A 95 -4.18 -6.31 -9.50
CA MET A 95 -2.99 -7.15 -9.36
C MET A 95 -2.17 -6.76 -8.12
N ALA A 96 -1.97 -5.46 -7.87
CA ALA A 96 -1.25 -5.02 -6.68
C ALA A 96 -2.03 -5.30 -5.38
N GLU A 97 -3.33 -4.99 -5.36
CA GLU A 97 -4.18 -5.07 -4.17
C GLU A 97 -4.59 -6.49 -3.78
N ASP A 98 -4.90 -7.34 -4.76
CA ASP A 98 -5.50 -8.66 -4.57
C ASP A 98 -4.53 -9.82 -4.84
N ASN A 99 -3.32 -9.54 -5.36
CA ASN A 99 -2.26 -10.54 -5.51
C ASN A 99 -0.99 -10.17 -4.71
N LEU A 100 -0.26 -9.13 -5.13
CA LEU A 100 1.04 -8.76 -4.54
C LEU A 100 0.93 -8.44 -3.04
N TYR A 101 -0.15 -7.77 -2.63
CA TYR A 101 -0.42 -7.50 -1.22
C TYR A 101 -0.39 -8.75 -0.35
N TRP A 102 -1.04 -9.83 -0.79
CA TRP A 102 -1.20 -11.03 0.02
C TRP A 102 0.10 -11.83 0.13
N ALA A 103 0.92 -11.85 -0.92
CA ALA A 103 2.29 -12.34 -0.84
C ALA A 103 3.11 -11.50 0.16
N SER A 104 3.00 -10.17 0.11
CA SER A 104 3.68 -9.27 1.05
C SER A 104 3.22 -9.49 2.50
N VAL A 105 1.93 -9.69 2.75
CA VAL A 105 1.38 -10.01 4.09
C VAL A 105 1.97 -11.32 4.60
N TYR A 106 2.08 -12.34 3.76
CA TYR A 106 2.72 -13.60 4.13
C TYR A 106 4.16 -13.36 4.62
N PHE A 107 5.01 -12.71 3.81
CA PHE A 107 6.42 -12.49 4.19
C PHE A 107 6.60 -11.62 5.42
N ARG A 108 5.69 -10.65 5.65
CA ARG A 108 5.77 -9.75 6.82
C ARG A 108 5.30 -10.41 8.11
N TRP A 109 4.26 -11.23 8.05
CA TRP A 109 3.59 -11.75 9.25
C TRP A 109 3.89 -13.22 9.56
N MET A 110 4.19 -14.04 8.55
CA MET A 110 4.41 -15.47 8.73
C MET A 110 5.88 -15.81 8.91
N ILE A 111 6.81 -15.00 8.40
CA ILE A 111 8.24 -15.12 8.66
C ILE A 111 8.55 -14.45 10.00
N ASP A 112 9.07 -15.23 10.95
CA ASP A 112 9.22 -14.78 12.33
C ASP A 112 10.18 -13.60 12.49
N ASP A 113 11.27 -13.57 11.74
CA ASP A 113 12.25 -12.47 11.82
C ASP A 113 11.66 -11.16 11.31
N ASN A 114 10.92 -11.20 10.20
CA ASN A 114 10.19 -10.03 9.69
C ASN A 114 9.10 -9.59 10.68
N PHE A 115 8.38 -10.55 11.27
CA PHE A 115 7.36 -10.24 12.28
C PHE A 115 7.97 -9.52 13.48
N ARG A 116 9.11 -10.00 14.00
CA ARG A 116 9.84 -9.42 15.14
C ARG A 116 10.40 -8.03 14.84
N LYS A 117 10.83 -7.76 13.60
CA LYS A 117 11.32 -6.44 13.18
C LYS A 117 10.19 -5.43 12.95
N GLY A 118 9.07 -5.87 12.38
CA GLY A 118 7.97 -5.00 11.96
C GLY A 118 6.66 -5.19 12.73
N PRO A 119 5.74 -6.09 12.31
CA PRO A 119 4.39 -6.19 12.85
C PRO A 119 4.25 -6.36 14.37
N VAL A 120 5.24 -6.94 15.06
CA VAL A 120 5.19 -7.04 16.54
C VAL A 120 5.03 -5.66 17.20
N ASN A 121 5.51 -4.59 16.54
CA ASN A 121 5.44 -3.23 17.04
C ASN A 121 3.99 -2.71 17.15
N PHE A 122 3.04 -3.26 16.37
CA PHE A 122 1.62 -2.90 16.49
C PHE A 122 0.99 -3.33 17.82
N PHE A 123 1.63 -4.25 18.53
CA PHE A 123 1.14 -4.78 19.80
C PHE A 123 1.77 -4.10 21.01
N LYS A 124 2.57 -3.03 20.83
CA LYS A 124 3.20 -2.30 21.94
C LYS A 124 2.18 -1.72 22.93
N GLY A 125 1.01 -1.32 22.46
CA GLY A 125 -0.09 -0.84 23.31
C GLY A 125 -0.82 -1.94 24.09
N VAL A 126 -0.58 -3.22 23.80
CA VAL A 126 -1.18 -4.34 24.52
C VAL A 126 -0.39 -4.60 25.81
N PRO A 127 -1.05 -4.76 26.98
CA PRO A 127 -0.36 -5.02 28.25
C PRO A 127 0.53 -6.26 28.18
N ALA A 128 1.74 -6.17 28.75
CA ALA A 128 2.78 -7.18 28.61
C ALA A 128 2.35 -8.63 28.99
N PRO A 129 1.57 -8.86 30.07
CA PRO A 129 1.16 -10.21 30.45
C PRO A 129 0.28 -10.93 29.41
N VAL A 130 -0.58 -10.18 28.70
CA VAL A 130 -1.52 -10.75 27.72
C VAL A 130 -1.01 -10.64 26.28
N ARG A 131 0.02 -9.83 26.03
CA ARG A 131 0.56 -9.57 24.70
C ARG A 131 0.93 -10.84 23.91
N PRO A 132 1.62 -11.85 24.47
CA PRO A 132 1.93 -13.07 23.72
C PRO A 132 0.68 -13.82 23.23
N VAL A 133 -0.36 -13.87 24.07
CA VAL A 133 -1.65 -14.51 23.74
C VAL A 133 -2.34 -13.76 22.61
N VAL A 134 -2.41 -12.42 22.70
CA VAL A 134 -3.02 -11.58 21.66
C VAL A 134 -2.26 -11.70 20.34
N VAL A 135 -0.93 -11.67 20.38
CA VAL A 135 -0.07 -11.87 19.19
C VAL A 135 -0.35 -13.22 18.54
N SER A 136 -0.35 -14.31 19.32
CA SER A 136 -0.63 -15.66 18.81
C SER A 136 -2.02 -15.76 18.19
N MET A 137 -3.03 -15.18 18.85
CA MET A 137 -4.41 -15.14 18.36
C MET A 137 -4.52 -14.40 17.02
N ILE A 138 -3.92 -13.22 16.89
CA ILE A 138 -3.96 -12.44 15.65
C ILE A 138 -3.18 -13.12 14.54
N ARG A 139 -1.99 -13.66 14.80
CA ARG A 139 -1.23 -14.43 13.80
C ARG A 139 -1.99 -15.67 13.32
N ARG A 140 -2.69 -16.38 14.22
CA ARG A 140 -3.57 -17.50 13.86
C ARG A 140 -4.73 -17.04 12.97
N ARG A 141 -5.36 -15.91 13.29
CA ARG A 141 -6.44 -15.34 12.46
C ARG A 141 -5.93 -14.95 11.08
N LEU A 142 -4.78 -14.26 11.00
CA LEU A 142 -4.18 -13.89 9.72
C LEU A 142 -3.79 -15.10 8.87
N ARG A 143 -3.27 -16.16 9.48
CA ARG A 143 -3.00 -17.42 8.76
C ARG A 143 -4.28 -18.00 8.14
N LYS A 144 -5.39 -18.01 8.89
CA LYS A 144 -6.70 -18.42 8.36
C LYS A 144 -7.18 -17.49 7.24
N THR A 145 -6.97 -16.18 7.36
CA THR A 145 -7.31 -15.22 6.30
C THR A 145 -6.48 -15.42 5.03
N LEU A 146 -5.16 -15.62 5.16
CA LEU A 146 -4.29 -15.94 4.02
C LEU A 146 -4.74 -17.22 3.31
N HIS A 147 -5.09 -18.26 4.07
CA HIS A 147 -5.60 -19.51 3.50
C HIS A 147 -6.98 -19.34 2.84
N GLY A 148 -7.87 -18.54 3.46
CA GLY A 148 -9.19 -18.23 2.92
C GLY A 148 -9.16 -17.37 1.65
N GLN A 149 -8.21 -16.44 1.55
CA GLN A 149 -8.00 -15.65 0.34
C GLN A 149 -7.36 -16.47 -0.80
N GLY A 150 -6.57 -17.48 -0.47
CA GLY A 150 -5.98 -18.41 -1.44
C GLY A 150 -4.47 -18.45 -1.41
N ILE A 151 -3.79 -17.31 -1.19
CA ILE A 151 -2.30 -17.28 -1.21
C ILE A 151 -1.69 -18.25 -0.18
N GLY A 152 -2.33 -18.37 1.00
CA GLY A 152 -1.87 -19.21 2.09
C GLY A 152 -2.12 -20.71 1.89
N ARG A 153 -2.58 -21.12 0.70
CA ARG A 153 -2.67 -22.53 0.28
C ARG A 153 -1.38 -23.01 -0.40
N HIS A 154 -0.55 -22.08 -0.86
CA HIS A 154 0.70 -22.36 -1.56
C HIS A 154 1.86 -22.53 -0.59
N SER A 155 2.91 -23.21 -1.07
CA SER A 155 4.21 -23.29 -0.42
C SER A 155 4.92 -21.92 -0.41
N PRO A 156 5.92 -21.70 0.47
CA PRO A 156 6.67 -20.46 0.49
C PRO A 156 7.27 -20.07 -0.88
N ASP A 157 7.86 -21.05 -1.60
CA ASP A 157 8.49 -20.83 -2.90
C ASP A 157 7.47 -20.44 -3.99
N GLU A 158 6.30 -21.06 -3.98
CA GLU A 158 5.20 -20.69 -4.88
C GLU A 158 4.68 -19.28 -4.56
N ILE A 159 4.55 -18.91 -3.28
CA ILE A 159 4.17 -17.55 -2.88
C ILE A 159 5.22 -16.53 -3.35
N THR A 160 6.51 -16.86 -3.21
CA THR A 160 7.60 -16.04 -3.75
C THR A 160 7.41 -15.86 -5.26
N ALA A 161 7.27 -16.95 -6.02
CA ALA A 161 7.17 -16.90 -7.48
C ALA A 161 5.96 -16.08 -7.95
N ILE A 162 4.79 -16.26 -7.32
CA ILE A 162 3.57 -15.50 -7.61
C ILE A 162 3.79 -14.01 -7.37
N GLY A 163 4.35 -13.64 -6.21
CA GLY A 163 4.58 -12.24 -5.87
C GLY A 163 5.63 -11.58 -6.78
N ILE A 164 6.73 -12.28 -7.09
CA ILE A 164 7.75 -11.80 -8.03
C ILE A 164 7.14 -11.57 -9.41
N ARG A 165 6.25 -12.46 -9.88
CA ARG A 165 5.57 -12.28 -11.17
C ARG A 165 4.78 -10.97 -11.23
N SER A 166 4.12 -10.56 -10.14
CA SER A 166 3.44 -9.25 -10.09
C SER A 166 4.41 -8.07 -10.05
N ILE A 167 5.55 -8.19 -9.36
CA ILE A 167 6.59 -7.17 -9.35
C ILE A 167 7.20 -7.00 -10.74
N ASP A 168 7.52 -8.10 -11.42
CA ASP A 168 8.09 -8.08 -12.76
C ASP A 168 7.10 -7.48 -13.77
N ALA A 169 5.81 -7.80 -13.66
CA ALA A 169 4.78 -7.18 -14.48
C ALA A 169 4.67 -5.67 -14.22
N MET A 170 4.75 -5.24 -12.95
CA MET A 170 4.77 -3.84 -12.56
C MET A 170 5.98 -3.11 -13.16
N ALA A 171 7.18 -3.68 -13.04
CA ALA A 171 8.42 -3.11 -13.58
C ALA A 171 8.42 -3.07 -15.11
N ALA A 172 7.98 -4.15 -15.77
CA ALA A 172 7.91 -4.23 -17.23
C ALA A 172 6.89 -3.24 -17.81
N TYR A 173 5.72 -3.12 -17.19
CA TYR A 173 4.70 -2.18 -17.66
C TYR A 173 5.09 -0.73 -17.43
N LEU A 174 5.77 -0.41 -16.32
CA LEU A 174 6.37 0.92 -16.12
C LEU A 174 7.41 1.20 -17.22
N GLY A 175 8.29 0.24 -17.51
CA GLY A 175 9.36 0.39 -18.49
C GLY A 175 10.22 1.61 -18.17
N ASP A 176 10.40 2.48 -19.17
CA ASP A 176 11.12 3.76 -19.06
C ASP A 176 10.20 4.97 -18.82
N LYS A 177 8.88 4.75 -18.72
CA LYS A 177 7.93 5.85 -18.49
C LYS A 177 8.17 6.48 -17.11
N PRO A 178 7.96 7.79 -16.96
CA PRO A 178 8.06 8.41 -15.65
C PRO A 178 6.92 7.96 -14.71
N PHE A 179 5.73 7.66 -15.25
CA PHE A 179 4.54 7.16 -14.54
C PHE A 179 3.85 6.06 -15.35
N PHE A 180 2.93 5.30 -14.74
CA PHE A 180 2.37 4.08 -15.32
C PHE A 180 1.64 4.30 -16.65
N MET A 181 0.97 5.43 -16.81
CA MET A 181 0.23 5.79 -18.03
C MET A 181 0.92 6.83 -18.92
N GLY A 182 2.17 7.19 -18.62
CA GLY A 182 2.95 8.09 -19.47
C GLY A 182 3.63 9.18 -18.67
N ARG A 183 3.42 10.44 -19.09
CA ARG A 183 4.19 11.61 -18.63
C ARG A 183 3.73 12.21 -17.31
N GLU A 184 2.46 12.09 -16.99
CA GLU A 184 1.86 12.60 -15.75
C GLU A 184 1.29 11.43 -14.94
N PRO A 185 1.29 11.51 -13.59
CA PRO A 185 0.71 10.48 -12.75
C PRO A 185 -0.82 10.50 -12.85
N THR A 186 -1.42 9.31 -12.93
CA THR A 186 -2.88 9.10 -12.90
C THR A 186 -3.28 8.26 -11.69
N GLY A 187 -4.57 7.92 -11.54
CA GLY A 187 -5.08 7.22 -10.35
C GLY A 187 -4.36 5.90 -10.04
N ILE A 188 -3.91 5.19 -11.08
CA ILE A 188 -3.11 3.96 -10.93
C ILE A 188 -1.79 4.24 -10.20
N ASP A 189 -1.14 5.38 -10.41
CA ASP A 189 0.17 5.67 -9.81
C ASP A 189 0.06 5.77 -8.28
N ALA A 190 -1.07 6.24 -7.74
CA ALA A 190 -1.34 6.20 -6.30
C ALA A 190 -1.30 4.77 -5.73
N THR A 191 -1.83 3.81 -6.50
CA THR A 191 -1.80 2.38 -6.15
C THR A 191 -0.40 1.82 -6.33
N MET A 192 0.17 1.94 -7.53
CA MET A 192 1.46 1.33 -7.86
C MET A 192 2.58 1.87 -6.98
N PHE A 193 2.57 3.17 -6.67
CA PHE A 193 3.51 3.76 -5.71
C PHE A 193 3.39 3.10 -4.34
N ALA A 194 2.19 3.05 -3.77
CA ALA A 194 1.95 2.53 -2.44
C ALA A 194 2.37 1.06 -2.29
N PHE A 195 2.10 0.23 -3.31
CA PHE A 195 2.48 -1.17 -3.30
C PHE A 195 3.96 -1.39 -3.64
N ALA A 196 4.56 -0.55 -4.49
CA ALA A 196 6.00 -0.58 -4.77
C ALA A 196 6.82 -0.24 -3.52
N VAL A 197 6.51 0.85 -2.81
CA VAL A 197 7.24 1.21 -1.56
C VAL A 197 7.08 0.14 -0.49
N SER A 198 5.90 -0.47 -0.43
CA SER A 198 5.65 -1.61 0.46
C SER A 198 6.51 -2.83 0.09
N ALA A 199 6.61 -3.18 -1.19
CA ALA A 199 7.42 -4.30 -1.64
C ALA A 199 8.93 -4.05 -1.50
N ILE A 200 9.41 -2.81 -1.70
CA ILE A 200 10.83 -2.43 -1.63
C ILE A 200 11.32 -2.29 -0.19
N CYS A 201 10.43 -1.97 0.76
CA CYS A 201 10.74 -1.66 2.16
C CYS A 201 11.82 -2.59 2.76
N PRO A 202 13.03 -2.07 3.06
CA PRO A 202 14.19 -2.89 3.41
C PRO A 202 14.08 -3.57 4.78
N LEU A 203 13.11 -3.16 5.60
CA LEU A 203 12.84 -3.80 6.89
C LEU A 203 12.37 -5.27 6.74
N PHE A 204 11.76 -5.62 5.60
CA PHE A 204 11.11 -6.91 5.37
C PHE A 204 11.90 -7.79 4.42
N GLU A 205 13.02 -8.31 4.92
CA GLU A 205 13.93 -9.17 4.17
C GLU A 205 13.21 -10.43 3.65
N SER A 206 13.20 -10.58 2.33
CA SER A 206 12.61 -11.73 1.62
C SER A 206 13.10 -11.75 0.18
N GLU A 207 12.90 -12.87 -0.53
CA GLU A 207 13.14 -12.92 -1.98
C GLU A 207 12.25 -11.94 -2.75
N LEU A 208 11.00 -11.79 -2.30
CA LEU A 208 10.07 -10.81 -2.84
C LEU A 208 10.61 -9.37 -2.74
N GLN A 209 11.12 -8.99 -1.56
CA GLN A 209 11.70 -7.67 -1.34
C GLN A 209 12.97 -7.47 -2.17
N ARG A 210 13.84 -8.48 -2.25
CA ARG A 210 15.06 -8.42 -3.08
C ARG A 210 14.72 -8.24 -4.56
N ALA A 211 13.71 -8.94 -5.08
CA ALA A 211 13.24 -8.78 -6.44
C ALA A 211 12.71 -7.35 -6.69
N ALA A 212 11.85 -6.83 -5.80
CA ALA A 212 11.35 -5.46 -5.92
C ALA A 212 12.47 -4.40 -5.88
N ALA A 213 13.40 -4.53 -4.94
CA ALA A 213 14.53 -3.61 -4.78
C ALA A 213 15.56 -3.72 -5.92
N GLY A 214 15.63 -4.87 -6.59
CA GLY A 214 16.49 -5.10 -7.76
C GLY A 214 16.05 -4.33 -9.01
N HIS A 215 14.78 -3.95 -9.11
CA HIS A 215 14.25 -3.19 -10.25
C HIS A 215 14.58 -1.70 -10.13
N ALA A 216 15.65 -1.27 -10.80
CA ALA A 216 16.11 0.12 -10.77
C ALA A 216 15.06 1.12 -11.27
N ASN A 217 14.22 0.75 -12.24
CA ASN A 217 13.16 1.61 -12.74
C ASN A 217 12.05 1.84 -11.71
N LEU A 218 11.67 0.82 -10.93
CA LEU A 218 10.74 0.96 -9.80
C LEU A 218 11.29 1.88 -8.72
N ARG A 219 12.58 1.75 -8.36
CA ARG A 219 13.22 2.64 -7.38
C ARG A 219 13.25 4.10 -7.84
N ARG A 220 13.58 4.34 -9.12
CA ARG A 220 13.51 5.69 -9.70
C ARG A 220 12.08 6.24 -9.74
N TYR A 221 11.10 5.38 -10.00
CA TYR A 221 9.68 5.74 -9.95
C TYR A 221 9.24 6.15 -8.53
N VAL A 222 9.59 5.35 -7.52
CA VAL A 222 9.38 5.72 -6.10
C VAL A 222 10.02 7.06 -5.80
N SER A 223 11.27 7.29 -6.22
CA SER A 223 12.00 8.55 -6.00
C SER A 223 11.24 9.77 -6.55
N ARG A 224 10.65 9.65 -7.75
CA ARG A 224 9.83 10.71 -8.38
C ARG A 224 8.51 10.95 -7.63
N MET A 225 7.82 9.87 -7.27
CA MET A 225 6.55 9.96 -6.53
C MET A 225 6.75 10.56 -5.13
N THR A 226 7.84 10.19 -4.44
CA THR A 226 8.23 10.80 -3.17
C THR A 226 8.47 12.30 -3.33
N ALA A 227 9.30 12.73 -4.28
CA ALA A 227 9.58 14.15 -4.49
C ALA A 227 8.31 14.97 -4.80
N ARG A 228 7.40 14.39 -5.60
CA ARG A 228 6.20 15.09 -6.06
C ARG A 228 5.08 15.16 -5.02
N PHE A 229 4.86 14.07 -4.29
CA PHE A 229 3.70 13.97 -3.38
C PHE A 229 4.09 13.96 -1.91
N TYR A 230 5.32 13.64 -1.56
CA TYR A 230 5.82 13.66 -0.18
C TYR A 230 7.06 14.55 -0.06
N PRO A 231 7.00 15.83 -0.48
CA PRO A 231 8.16 16.72 -0.50
C PRO A 231 8.76 16.97 0.89
N GLU A 232 8.00 16.71 1.96
CA GLU A 232 8.49 16.74 3.33
C GLU A 232 9.39 15.55 3.71
N LEU A 233 9.44 14.50 2.89
CA LEU A 233 10.22 13.28 3.11
C LEU A 233 11.39 13.23 2.12
N SER A 234 12.63 13.19 2.63
CA SER A 234 13.83 13.04 1.79
C SER A 234 13.99 11.63 1.23
N GLU A 235 13.30 10.63 1.79
CA GLU A 235 13.42 9.22 1.43
C GLU A 235 12.16 8.43 1.81
N ILE A 236 11.78 7.46 0.98
CA ILE A 236 10.79 6.42 1.32
C ILE A 236 11.34 5.05 0.94
N ALA A 237 11.25 4.08 1.85
CA ALA A 237 11.61 2.67 1.59
C ALA A 237 13.03 2.44 1.03
N GLY A 238 14.05 3.20 1.44
CA GLY A 238 15.41 3.02 0.88
C GLY A 238 15.65 3.78 -0.44
N CYS A 239 14.68 4.58 -0.90
CA CYS A 239 14.75 5.33 -2.15
C CYS A 239 14.72 6.83 -1.87
N GLN A 240 15.85 7.49 -2.12
CA GLN A 240 16.00 8.95 -1.97
C GLN A 240 15.02 9.66 -2.90
N ALA A 241 14.41 10.75 -2.44
CA ALA A 241 13.58 11.60 -3.28
C ALA A 241 14.41 12.10 -4.47
N ALA A 242 13.79 12.17 -5.65
CA ALA A 242 14.43 12.80 -6.80
C ALA A 242 14.70 14.28 -6.51
N ALA A 243 15.87 14.76 -6.92
CA ALA A 243 16.25 16.16 -6.85
C ALA A 243 15.44 17.02 -7.82
#